data_AF-A0A1G7TI23-F1
#
_entry.id   AF-A0A1G7TI23-F1
#
_cell.length_a   1.000
_cell.length_b   1.000
_cell.length_c   1.000
_cell.angle_alpha   90.00
_cell.angle_beta   90.00
_cell.angle_gamma   90.00
#
_symmetry.space_group_name_H-M   'P 1'
#
loop_
_entity.id
_entity.type
_entity.pdbx_description
1 polymer ?
#
loop_
_entity_poly.entity_id
_entity_poly.type
_entity_poly.pdbx_seq_one_letter_code
_entity_poly.pdbx_strand_id
1 'polypeptide(L)'
;MAKTMLRLPIGIQDFESLRIDGYTYIDKTEYVYRLVNEGRYYFLSRPRRFGKSLLLSTIKALFQGKRDLFKGLAIDQKEDIDWAEYPILHLDLNTEKYDAKEKLENVLNDFLTKAENSYGKMESETSPGLRFQGVIKRAYEKTGRRVVILVDEYDKPMLQAIGNKELQDEYRATLKGFYGALKSMDGCIKFAMLTGVTKFGKVSVFSDLNNLMDISMLRKYHNICGITEEELLATFDKKIDELAADNNITRDECIAKLKNMYDGYHFNEYAKEGIYNPFSVLNTLNNGDFRSYWFETGTPSYLVELLRRHHYNLEQMSKAEVTSDVLNCIDAESNDPIPVIYQSGYLTIKDYDPEYEIYTLGFPNEEVEKGFALLSQWRVNFSNATRTIEKYVIEEA
;
A
#
# COMPACT_ATOMS: atom_id res chain seq x y z
N MET A 1 39.97 -1.28 -7.54
CA MET A 1 38.88 -0.42 -7.04
C MET A 1 37.88 -1.32 -6.35
N ALA A 2 37.54 -1.07 -5.08
CA ALA A 2 36.53 -1.86 -4.40
C ALA A 2 35.21 -1.78 -5.18
N LYS A 3 34.64 -2.93 -5.56
CA LYS A 3 33.34 -3.03 -6.22
C LYS A 3 32.33 -2.44 -5.22
N THR A 4 31.84 -1.22 -5.43
CA THR A 4 30.78 -0.67 -4.58
C THR A 4 29.53 -1.52 -4.83
N MET A 5 29.30 -2.50 -3.97
CA MET A 5 28.17 -3.42 -4.05
C MET A 5 26.88 -2.61 -3.88
N LEU A 6 26.00 -2.68 -4.88
CA LEU A 6 24.68 -2.07 -4.83
C LEU A 6 23.89 -2.69 -3.67
N ARG A 7 23.49 -1.89 -2.68
CA ARG A 7 22.68 -2.35 -1.55
C ARG A 7 21.19 -2.26 -1.91
N LEU A 8 20.50 -3.39 -1.91
CA LEU A 8 19.09 -3.49 -2.27
C LEU A 8 18.20 -3.28 -1.03
N PRO A 9 17.18 -2.41 -1.06
CA PRO A 9 16.35 -2.07 0.11
C PRO A 9 15.25 -3.11 0.38
N ILE A 10 15.60 -4.40 0.45
CA ILE A 10 14.61 -5.46 0.67
C ILE A 10 14.07 -5.36 2.11
N GLY A 11 12.75 -5.15 2.23
CA GLY A 11 12.09 -5.02 3.53
C GLY A 11 12.29 -3.68 4.23
N ILE A 12 13.02 -2.73 3.62
CA ILE A 12 13.26 -1.41 4.20
C ILE A 12 12.10 -0.49 3.86
N GLN A 13 11.42 -0.02 4.89
CA GLN A 13 10.25 0.87 4.78
C GLN A 13 10.53 2.28 5.32
N ASP A 14 11.65 2.46 6.02
CA ASP A 14 12.04 3.75 6.56
C ASP A 14 12.99 4.49 5.59
N PHE A 15 12.55 5.64 5.08
CA PHE A 15 13.28 6.43 4.11
C PHE A 15 14.60 6.97 4.69
N GLU A 16 14.60 7.38 5.96
CA GLU A 16 15.82 7.90 6.59
C GLU A 16 16.90 6.83 6.70
N SER A 17 16.56 5.66 7.24
CA SER A 17 17.45 4.50 7.31
C SER A 17 17.95 4.11 5.92
N LEU A 18 17.05 4.05 4.92
CA LEU A 18 17.41 3.75 3.53
C LEU A 18 18.50 4.71 3.00
N ARG A 19 18.35 6.01 3.23
CA ARG A 19 19.29 7.04 2.75
C ARG A 19 20.59 7.06 3.54
N ILE A 20 20.54 6.96 4.87
CA ILE A 20 21.72 6.99 5.74
C ILE A 20 22.60 5.75 5.53
N ASP A 21 21.98 4.58 5.42
CA ASP A 21 22.71 3.31 5.29
C ASP A 21 23.18 3.03 3.86
N GLY A 22 22.94 3.97 2.93
CA GLY A 22 23.41 3.91 1.55
C GLY A 22 22.72 2.84 0.71
N TYR A 23 21.44 2.56 0.99
CA TYR A 23 20.63 1.70 0.14
C TYR A 23 20.22 2.41 -1.15
N THR A 24 20.01 1.61 -2.19
CA THR A 24 19.55 2.10 -3.49
C THR A 24 18.12 2.58 -3.37
N TYR A 25 17.85 3.82 -3.79
CA TYR A 25 16.52 4.41 -3.79
C TYR A 25 16.09 4.70 -5.23
N ILE A 26 14.91 4.22 -5.61
CA ILE A 26 14.25 4.62 -6.85
C ILE A 26 13.47 5.89 -6.54
N ASP A 27 13.83 6.97 -7.21
CA ASP A 27 13.36 8.29 -6.84
C ASP A 27 11.89 8.53 -7.23
N LYS A 28 11.02 8.61 -6.23
CA LYS A 28 9.60 8.97 -6.38
C LYS A 28 9.28 10.37 -5.88
N THR A 29 10.29 11.19 -5.57
CA THR A 29 10.11 12.47 -4.88
C THR A 29 9.45 13.54 -5.75
N GLU A 30 9.47 13.39 -7.08
CA GLU A 30 8.66 14.22 -7.99
C GLU A 30 7.14 14.05 -7.72
N TYR A 31 6.69 12.83 -7.38
CA TYR A 31 5.29 12.63 -6.99
C TYR A 31 4.98 13.24 -5.62
N VAL A 32 5.93 13.13 -4.67
CA VAL A 32 5.81 13.77 -3.35
C VAL A 32 5.66 15.28 -3.50
N TYR A 33 6.50 15.91 -4.34
CA TYR A 33 6.41 17.33 -4.67
C TYR A 33 5.00 17.72 -5.15
N ARG A 34 4.43 16.95 -6.09
CA ARG A 34 3.07 17.21 -6.59
C ARG A 34 2.02 17.07 -5.50
N LEU A 35 2.09 16.02 -4.68
CA LEU A 35 1.14 15.80 -3.59
C LEU A 35 1.12 16.95 -2.58
N VAL A 36 2.28 17.45 -2.16
CA VAL A 36 2.33 18.50 -1.13
C VAL A 36 1.93 19.88 -1.64
N ASN A 37 1.90 20.08 -2.96
CA ASN A 37 1.61 21.36 -3.60
C ASN A 37 0.22 21.44 -4.26
N GLU A 38 -0.36 20.32 -4.71
CA GLU A 38 -1.64 20.33 -5.45
C GLU A 38 -2.88 20.20 -4.55
N GLY A 39 -2.74 19.65 -3.35
CA GLY A 39 -3.90 19.29 -2.53
C GLY A 39 -3.53 18.97 -1.08
N ARG A 40 -4.50 18.43 -0.34
CA ARG A 40 -4.37 18.24 1.11
C ARG A 40 -4.73 16.86 1.60
N TYR A 41 -5.83 16.26 1.12
CA TYR A 41 -6.33 14.98 1.61
C TYR A 41 -6.22 13.94 0.51
N TYR A 42 -5.37 12.94 0.72
CA TYR A 42 -5.08 11.92 -0.25
C TYR A 42 -5.35 10.52 0.29
N PHE A 43 -5.83 9.67 -0.60
CA PHE A 43 -5.98 8.25 -0.38
C PHE A 43 -5.25 7.47 -1.47
N LEU A 44 -4.43 6.50 -1.08
CA LEU A 44 -3.71 5.63 -2.00
C LEU A 44 -3.87 4.15 -1.60
N SER A 45 -4.55 3.41 -2.46
CA SER A 45 -4.57 1.94 -2.45
C SER A 45 -3.55 1.41 -3.46
N ARG A 46 -2.69 0.52 -2.97
CA ARG A 46 -1.76 -0.30 -3.77
C ARG A 46 -1.63 -1.67 -3.11
N PRO A 47 -1.27 -2.72 -3.88
CA PRO A 47 -1.04 -4.04 -3.31
C PRO A 47 0.05 -4.03 -2.22
N ARG A 48 0.10 -5.09 -1.41
CA ARG A 48 1.15 -5.25 -0.38
C ARG A 48 2.53 -5.20 -1.02
N ARG A 49 3.51 -4.63 -0.31
CA ARG A 49 4.93 -4.54 -0.75
C ARG A 49 5.22 -3.73 -2.03
N PHE A 50 4.30 -2.86 -2.43
CA PHE A 50 4.52 -1.87 -3.52
C PHE A 50 5.25 -0.58 -3.08
N GLY A 51 5.60 -0.46 -1.79
CA GLY A 51 6.34 0.70 -1.28
C GLY A 51 5.48 1.84 -0.70
N LYS A 52 4.23 1.55 -0.31
CA LYS A 52 3.34 2.54 0.34
C LYS A 52 3.94 3.13 1.63
N SER A 53 4.41 2.27 2.53
CA SER A 53 5.02 2.70 3.80
C SER A 53 6.31 3.50 3.58
N LEU A 54 7.11 3.12 2.58
CA LEU A 54 8.30 3.89 2.18
C LEU A 54 7.92 5.27 1.62
N LEU A 55 6.85 5.37 0.84
CA LEU A 55 6.31 6.65 0.37
C LEU A 55 5.85 7.53 1.54
N LEU A 56 5.11 6.97 2.51
CA LEU A 56 4.73 7.70 3.72
C LEU A 56 5.93 8.14 4.55
N SER A 57 6.95 7.29 4.72
CA SER A 57 8.19 7.66 5.42
C SER A 57 8.95 8.75 4.66
N THR A 58 8.94 8.73 3.33
CA THR A 58 9.52 9.81 2.49
C THR A 58 8.78 11.13 2.73
N ILE A 59 7.45 11.13 2.70
CA ILE A 59 6.62 12.32 2.99
C ILE A 59 6.85 12.82 4.42
N LYS A 60 6.94 11.90 5.39
CA LYS A 60 7.25 12.22 6.79
C LYS A 60 8.60 12.93 6.90
N ALA A 61 9.65 12.41 6.26
CA ALA A 61 10.98 13.02 6.28
C ALA A 61 11.00 14.43 5.66
N LEU A 62 10.21 14.67 4.61
CA LEU A 62 10.04 15.99 4.01
C LEU A 62 9.45 16.97 5.03
N PHE A 63 8.34 16.61 5.68
CA PHE A 63 7.68 17.47 6.68
C PHE A 63 8.44 17.57 8.01
N GLN A 64 9.44 16.73 8.24
CA GLN A 64 10.43 16.87 9.32
C GLN A 64 11.59 17.81 8.94
N GLY A 65 11.57 18.42 7.75
CA GLY A 65 12.61 19.34 7.30
C GLY A 65 13.97 18.69 7.04
N LYS A 66 14.03 17.35 6.86
CA LYS A 66 15.29 16.60 6.70
C LYS A 66 15.90 16.71 5.31
N ARG A 67 16.21 17.95 4.87
CA ARG A 67 16.69 18.27 3.51
C ARG A 67 17.88 17.42 3.06
N ASP A 68 18.82 17.13 3.96
CA ASP A 68 20.01 16.35 3.63
C ASP A 68 19.69 14.96 3.06
N LEU A 69 18.58 14.34 3.46
CA LEU A 69 18.16 13.03 2.95
C LEU A 69 17.74 13.08 1.48
N PHE A 70 17.32 14.25 0.99
CA PHE A 70 16.80 14.44 -0.35
C PHE A 70 17.84 14.87 -1.38
N LYS A 71 19.09 15.10 -0.96
CA LYS A 71 20.17 15.52 -1.87
C LYS A 71 20.27 14.62 -3.10
N GLY A 72 20.24 15.25 -4.27
CA GLY A 72 20.33 14.59 -5.57
C GLY A 72 19.06 13.87 -6.03
N LEU A 73 17.94 14.02 -5.33
CA LEU A 73 16.61 13.56 -5.75
C LEU A 73 15.87 14.68 -6.50
N ALA A 74 14.82 14.33 -7.24
CA ALA A 74 14.03 15.23 -8.07
C ALA A 74 13.44 16.40 -7.27
N ILE A 75 13.02 16.18 -6.03
CA ILE A 75 12.49 17.23 -5.15
C ILE A 75 13.55 18.24 -4.68
N ASP A 76 14.84 17.85 -4.61
CA ASP A 76 15.93 18.76 -4.23
C ASP A 76 16.24 19.80 -5.33
N GLN A 77 15.80 19.53 -6.56
CA GLN A 77 15.88 20.46 -7.69
C GLN A 77 14.75 21.51 -7.68
N LYS A 78 13.81 21.45 -6.74
CA LYS A 78 12.65 22.34 -6.66
C LYS A 78 12.92 23.48 -5.70
N GLU A 79 12.96 24.71 -6.20
CA GLU A 79 13.32 25.90 -5.43
C GLU A 79 12.24 26.35 -4.44
N ASP A 80 10.97 26.00 -4.70
CA ASP A 80 9.78 26.44 -3.97
C ASP A 80 9.34 25.47 -2.86
N ILE A 81 10.13 24.43 -2.58
CA ILE A 81 9.82 23.49 -1.51
C ILE A 81 10.08 24.10 -0.12
N ASP A 82 9.06 24.00 0.72
CA ASP A 82 9.12 24.36 2.13
C ASP A 82 9.78 23.23 2.94
N TRP A 83 10.99 23.48 3.43
CA TRP A 83 11.75 22.59 4.32
C TRP A 83 11.48 22.85 5.81
N ALA A 84 10.45 23.61 6.16
CA ALA A 84 10.10 23.84 7.56
C ALA A 84 9.63 22.54 8.24
N GLU A 85 9.83 22.49 9.55
CA GLU A 85 9.31 21.41 10.40
C GLU A 85 7.82 21.62 10.67
N TYR A 86 7.05 20.54 10.50
CA TYR A 86 5.62 20.48 10.78
C TYR A 86 5.31 19.46 11.88
N PRO A 87 4.31 19.69 12.75
CA PRO A 87 3.81 18.66 13.65
C PRO A 87 3.22 17.51 12.84
N ILE A 88 3.68 16.29 13.10
CA ILE A 88 3.24 15.08 12.39
C ILE A 88 2.54 14.13 13.36
N LEU A 89 1.37 13.64 12.96
CA LEU A 89 0.65 12.56 13.61
C LEU A 89 0.63 11.37 12.64
N HIS A 90 1.37 10.32 12.97
CA HIS A 90 1.47 9.10 12.17
C HIS A 90 0.80 7.93 12.89
N LEU A 91 -0.32 7.45 12.34
CA LEU A 91 -1.06 6.29 12.82
C LEU A 91 -0.70 5.08 11.95
N ASP A 92 -0.22 4.01 12.57
CA ASP A 92 0.03 2.74 11.91
C ASP A 92 -0.90 1.69 12.54
N LEU A 93 -1.78 1.10 11.73
CA LEU A 93 -2.71 0.06 12.17
C LEU A 93 -2.12 -1.35 12.02
N ASN A 94 -0.82 -1.49 11.72
CA ASN A 94 -0.22 -2.81 11.53
C ASN A 94 -0.05 -3.66 12.79
N THR A 95 -0.01 -3.05 13.96
CA THR A 95 0.62 -3.66 15.14
C THR A 95 -0.24 -4.68 15.88
N GLU A 96 -1.48 -4.92 15.46
CA GLU A 96 -2.43 -5.73 16.23
C GLU A 96 -3.19 -6.73 15.34
N LYS A 97 -3.63 -7.82 15.98
CA LYS A 97 -4.59 -8.76 15.43
C LYS A 97 -6.00 -8.32 15.83
N TYR A 98 -6.79 -7.93 14.84
CA TYR A 98 -8.12 -7.35 15.00
C TYR A 98 -9.21 -8.43 15.09
N ASP A 99 -9.16 -9.25 16.13
CA ASP A 99 -10.15 -10.31 16.39
C ASP A 99 -11.21 -9.95 17.46
N ALA A 100 -11.12 -8.77 18.06
CA ALA A 100 -12.10 -8.25 19.03
C ALA A 100 -12.18 -6.72 18.99
N LYS A 101 -13.34 -6.15 19.32
CA LYS A 101 -13.60 -4.70 19.21
C LYS A 101 -12.59 -3.84 19.98
N GLU A 102 -12.16 -4.31 21.15
CA GLU A 102 -11.25 -3.60 22.05
C GLU A 102 -9.86 -3.41 21.42
N LYS A 103 -9.49 -4.25 20.44
CA LYS A 103 -8.19 -4.21 19.78
C LYS A 103 -7.98 -2.92 19.00
N LEU A 104 -9.00 -2.48 18.26
CA LEU A 104 -8.94 -1.20 17.56
C LEU A 104 -8.89 -0.04 18.55
N GLU A 105 -9.71 -0.07 19.60
CA GLU A 105 -9.72 0.96 20.63
C GLU A 105 -8.37 1.09 21.33
N ASN A 106 -7.70 -0.04 21.61
CA ASN A 106 -6.37 -0.05 22.23
C ASN A 106 -5.30 0.59 21.35
N VAL A 107 -5.28 0.28 20.04
CA VAL A 107 -4.33 0.88 19.08
C VAL A 107 -4.56 2.39 18.97
N LEU A 108 -5.83 2.82 18.84
CA LEU A 108 -6.16 4.24 18.80
C LEU A 108 -5.80 4.93 20.12
N ASN A 109 -6.05 4.28 21.26
CA ASN A 109 -5.71 4.81 22.57
C ASN A 109 -4.20 5.00 22.74
N ASP A 110 -3.37 4.03 22.36
CA ASP A 110 -1.91 4.15 22.42
C ASP A 110 -1.39 5.29 21.52
N PHE A 111 -1.87 5.37 20.28
CA PHE A 111 -1.57 6.47 19.36
C PHE A 111 -1.93 7.83 19.96
N LEU A 112 -3.14 7.95 20.49
CA LEU A 112 -3.64 9.19 21.10
C LEU A 112 -2.84 9.56 22.34
N THR A 113 -2.53 8.62 23.23
CA THR A 113 -1.74 8.88 24.43
C THR A 113 -0.33 9.36 24.10
N LYS A 114 0.32 8.80 23.07
CA LYS A 114 1.62 9.29 22.60
C LYS A 114 1.53 10.73 22.09
N ALA A 115 0.48 11.07 21.35
CA ALA A 115 0.28 12.41 20.84
C ALA A 115 -0.11 13.41 21.94
N GLU A 116 -0.94 12.99 22.90
CA GLU A 116 -1.31 13.75 24.10
C GLU A 116 -0.11 14.05 25.00
N ASN A 117 0.85 13.14 25.11
CA ASN A 117 2.10 13.41 25.83
C ASN A 117 2.91 14.55 25.19
N SER A 118 2.79 14.72 23.87
CA SER A 118 3.51 15.75 23.11
C SER A 118 2.78 17.10 23.10
N TYR A 119 1.45 17.08 22.97
CA TYR A 119 0.63 18.27 22.71
C TYR A 119 -0.39 18.60 23.82
N GLY A 120 -0.59 17.72 24.79
CA GLY A 120 -1.54 17.87 25.90
C GLY A 120 -2.87 17.15 25.68
N LYS A 121 -3.69 17.08 26.75
CA LYS A 121 -5.04 16.47 26.78
C LYS A 121 -6.03 17.32 27.57
N MET A 122 -7.33 17.16 27.32
CA MET A 122 -8.40 17.72 28.16
C MET A 122 -9.29 16.61 28.70
N GLU A 123 -9.76 16.75 29.94
CA GLU A 123 -10.60 15.72 30.59
C GLU A 123 -11.96 15.51 29.91
N SER A 124 -12.47 16.53 29.21
CA SER A 124 -13.71 16.44 28.43
C SER A 124 -13.59 15.57 27.16
N GLU A 125 -12.37 15.21 26.74
CA GLU A 125 -12.10 14.43 25.53
C GLU A 125 -12.21 12.93 25.84
N THR A 126 -13.44 12.43 25.94
CA THR A 126 -13.70 11.06 26.42
C THR A 126 -13.69 10.00 25.32
N SER A 127 -13.88 10.38 24.05
CA SER A 127 -13.88 9.45 22.91
C SER A 127 -12.63 9.59 22.04
N PRO A 128 -12.23 8.55 21.28
CA PRO A 128 -11.07 8.62 20.39
C PRO A 128 -11.13 9.78 19.38
N GLY A 129 -12.31 10.05 18.81
CA GLY A 129 -12.51 11.18 17.88
C GLY A 129 -12.31 12.54 18.55
N LEU A 130 -12.84 12.75 19.76
CA LEU A 130 -12.65 14.01 20.51
C LEU A 130 -11.19 14.22 20.90
N ARG A 131 -10.51 13.15 21.36
CA ARG A 131 -9.08 13.17 21.69
C ARG A 131 -8.25 13.51 20.47
N PHE A 132 -8.55 12.90 19.32
CA PHE A 132 -7.83 13.17 18.07
C PHE A 132 -8.00 14.63 17.62
N GLN A 133 -9.25 15.13 17.66
CA GLN A 133 -9.55 16.53 17.39
C GLN A 133 -8.77 17.48 18.31
N GLY A 134 -8.76 17.19 19.61
CA GLY A 134 -8.04 17.95 20.62
C GLY A 134 -6.53 18.00 20.37
N VAL A 135 -5.93 16.85 20.08
CA VAL A 135 -4.50 16.74 19.77
C VAL A 135 -4.15 17.53 18.51
N ILE A 136 -4.93 17.45 17.43
CA ILE A 136 -4.69 18.23 16.20
C ILE A 136 -4.74 19.73 16.49
N LYS A 137 -5.76 20.18 17.22
CA LYS A 137 -5.92 21.59 17.59
C LYS A 137 -4.74 22.08 18.42
N ARG A 138 -4.36 21.35 19.47
CA ARG A 138 -3.25 21.74 20.35
C ARG A 138 -1.89 21.67 19.65
N ALA A 139 -1.69 20.71 18.76
CA ALA A 139 -0.48 20.65 17.95
C ALA A 139 -0.34 21.91 17.07
N TYR A 140 -1.44 22.35 16.46
CA TYR A 140 -1.48 23.62 15.72
C TYR A 140 -1.22 24.83 16.63
N GLU A 141 -1.91 24.94 17.76
CA GLU A 141 -1.77 26.07 18.69
C GLU A 141 -0.36 26.18 19.29
N LYS A 142 0.25 25.04 19.64
CA LYS A 142 1.58 24.97 20.28
C LYS A 142 2.72 25.27 19.30
N THR A 143 2.58 24.85 18.05
CA THR A 143 3.65 25.00 17.03
C THR A 143 3.45 26.20 16.11
N GLY A 144 2.23 26.75 16.05
CA GLY A 144 1.83 27.75 15.05
C GLY A 144 1.78 27.20 13.62
N ARG A 145 1.95 25.88 13.43
CA ARG A 145 2.02 25.20 12.14
C ARG A 145 0.89 24.20 12.01
N ARG A 146 0.29 24.14 10.81
CA ARG A 146 -0.75 23.16 10.50
C ARG A 146 -0.20 21.72 10.57
N VAL A 147 -1.02 20.76 10.96
CA VAL A 147 -0.64 19.38 11.25
C VAL A 147 -0.61 18.52 10.00
N VAL A 148 0.39 17.66 9.91
CA VAL A 148 0.51 16.61 8.90
C VAL A 148 0.02 15.30 9.50
N ILE A 149 -0.88 14.62 8.80
CA ILE A 149 -1.54 13.39 9.28
C ILE A 149 -1.22 12.27 8.30
N LEU A 150 -0.58 11.22 8.77
CA LEU A 150 -0.23 10.05 7.96
C LEU A 150 -0.89 8.83 8.59
N VAL A 151 -1.55 8.01 7.78
CA VAL A 151 -2.19 6.77 8.24
C VAL A 151 -1.75 5.63 7.33
N ASP A 152 -1.11 4.62 7.90
CA ASP A 152 -0.76 3.39 7.18
C ASP A 152 -1.69 2.23 7.56
N GLU A 153 -1.91 1.34 6.59
CA GLU A 153 -2.81 0.19 6.67
C GLU A 153 -4.19 0.49 7.27
N TYR A 154 -4.82 1.58 6.81
CA TYR A 154 -6.11 2.05 7.32
C TYR A 154 -7.22 0.97 7.29
N ASP A 155 -7.12 0.02 6.36
CA ASP A 155 -8.08 -1.03 6.06
C ASP A 155 -7.81 -2.35 6.80
N LYS A 156 -6.67 -2.51 7.49
CA LYS A 156 -6.30 -3.75 8.18
C LYS A 156 -7.36 -4.24 9.18
N PRO A 157 -7.98 -3.39 10.03
CA PRO A 157 -9.04 -3.86 10.93
C PRO A 157 -10.23 -4.43 10.18
N MET A 158 -10.66 -3.75 9.10
CA MET A 158 -11.79 -4.19 8.28
C MET A 158 -11.49 -5.49 7.54
N LEU A 159 -10.28 -5.62 7.00
CA LEU A 159 -9.80 -6.82 6.31
C LEU A 159 -9.78 -8.05 7.20
N GLN A 160 -9.31 -7.92 8.45
CA GLN A 160 -9.25 -9.05 9.38
C GLN A 160 -10.61 -9.44 9.97
N ALA A 161 -11.58 -8.51 9.96
CA ALA A 161 -12.96 -8.81 10.34
C ALA A 161 -13.79 -9.40 9.18
N ILE A 162 -13.21 -9.69 8.01
CA ILE A 162 -13.93 -10.37 6.91
C ILE A 162 -14.54 -11.69 7.42
N GLY A 163 -15.85 -11.82 7.22
CA GLY A 163 -16.61 -12.96 7.71
C GLY A 163 -17.22 -12.81 9.11
N ASN A 164 -16.97 -11.69 9.79
CA ASN A 164 -17.65 -11.31 11.03
C ASN A 164 -18.30 -9.92 10.85
N LYS A 165 -19.59 -9.91 10.48
CA LYS A 165 -20.34 -8.67 10.17
C LYS A 165 -20.44 -7.73 11.37
N GLU A 166 -20.73 -8.27 12.55
CA GLU A 166 -20.85 -7.49 13.79
C GLU A 166 -19.53 -6.75 14.10
N LEU A 167 -18.40 -7.45 14.01
CA LEU A 167 -17.09 -6.84 14.26
C LEU A 167 -16.71 -5.81 13.20
N GLN A 168 -17.04 -6.04 11.92
CA GLN A 168 -16.84 -5.04 10.87
C GLN A 168 -17.66 -3.77 11.10
N ASP A 169 -18.92 -3.91 11.48
CA ASP A 169 -19.80 -2.77 11.73
C ASP A 169 -19.30 -1.95 12.93
N GLU A 170 -18.81 -2.60 13.98
CA GLU A 170 -18.17 -1.93 15.13
C GLU A 170 -16.88 -1.19 14.75
N TYR A 171 -15.97 -1.83 14.00
CA TYR A 171 -14.76 -1.16 13.50
C TYR A 171 -15.09 0.01 12.57
N ARG A 172 -16.06 -0.16 11.67
CA ARG A 172 -16.54 0.90 10.78
C ARG A 172 -17.08 2.08 11.58
N ALA A 173 -17.90 1.85 12.59
CA ALA A 173 -18.45 2.90 13.45
C ALA A 173 -17.34 3.66 14.19
N THR A 174 -16.39 2.92 14.77
CA THR A 174 -15.24 3.48 15.49
C THR A 174 -14.36 4.34 14.58
N LEU A 175 -13.96 3.81 13.42
CA LEU A 175 -13.12 4.53 12.45
C LEU A 175 -13.85 5.74 11.86
N LYS A 176 -15.16 5.64 11.60
CA LYS A 176 -15.97 6.78 11.12
C LYS A 176 -15.96 7.92 12.15
N GLY A 177 -16.21 7.60 13.42
CA GLY A 177 -16.15 8.58 14.50
C GLY A 177 -14.75 9.19 14.69
N PHE A 178 -13.70 8.37 14.56
CA PHE A 178 -12.31 8.81 14.67
C PHE A 178 -11.90 9.76 13.54
N TYR A 179 -12.11 9.36 12.28
CA TYR A 179 -11.74 10.18 11.12
C TYR A 179 -12.65 11.39 10.91
N GLY A 180 -13.85 11.41 11.51
CA GLY A 180 -14.70 12.60 11.57
C GLY A 180 -13.98 13.84 12.16
N ALA A 181 -12.99 13.63 13.02
CA ALA A 181 -12.15 14.71 13.55
C ALA A 181 -11.40 15.50 12.46
N LEU A 182 -11.00 14.85 11.36
CA LEU A 182 -10.28 15.47 10.26
C LEU A 182 -11.11 16.57 9.58
N LYS A 183 -12.42 16.33 9.42
CA LYS A 183 -13.36 17.31 8.85
C LYS A 183 -13.47 18.55 9.73
N SER A 184 -13.65 18.36 11.02
CA SER A 184 -13.79 19.46 12.00
C SER A 184 -12.52 20.30 12.13
N MET A 185 -11.36 19.69 11.84
CA MET A 185 -10.05 20.32 11.99
C MET A 185 -9.40 20.77 10.68
N ASP A 186 -10.16 20.90 9.58
CA ASP A 186 -9.61 21.23 8.26
C ASP A 186 -8.67 22.45 8.26
N GLY A 187 -9.05 23.52 8.98
CA GLY A 187 -8.23 24.74 9.10
C GLY A 187 -6.87 24.54 9.80
N CYS A 188 -6.72 23.47 10.56
CA CYS A 188 -5.51 23.11 11.28
C CYS A 188 -4.66 22.05 10.55
N ILE A 189 -5.12 21.50 9.42
CA ILE A 189 -4.42 20.41 8.71
C ILE A 189 -3.67 20.97 7.49
N LYS A 190 -2.39 20.61 7.37
CA LYS A 190 -1.53 20.95 6.22
C LYS A 190 -1.69 19.91 5.12
N PHE A 191 -1.61 18.64 5.51
CA PHE A 191 -1.58 17.49 4.62
C PHE A 191 -2.08 16.26 5.38
N ALA A 192 -2.87 15.42 4.72
CA ALA A 192 -3.34 14.14 5.22
C ALA A 192 -3.22 13.08 4.13
N MET A 193 -2.58 11.95 4.43
CA MET A 193 -2.49 10.83 3.50
C MET A 193 -2.80 9.51 4.20
N LEU A 194 -3.69 8.74 3.60
CA LEU A 194 -4.09 7.42 4.06
C LEU A 194 -3.68 6.38 3.02
N THR A 195 -3.01 5.32 3.45
CA THR A 195 -2.61 4.19 2.61
C THR A 195 -3.24 2.90 3.06
N GLY A 196 -3.54 2.03 2.10
CA GLY A 196 -4.10 0.71 2.35
C GLY A 196 -3.93 -0.23 1.16
N VAL A 197 -4.44 -1.45 1.29
CA VAL A 197 -4.51 -2.41 0.18
C VAL A 197 -5.82 -2.21 -0.58
N THR A 198 -6.89 -1.99 0.15
CA THR A 198 -8.27 -2.06 -0.33
C THR A 198 -9.03 -0.76 -0.08
N LYS A 199 -10.23 -0.65 -0.66
CA LYS A 199 -11.10 0.54 -0.69
C LYS A 199 -12.41 0.29 0.07
N PHE A 200 -12.40 -0.43 1.20
CA PHE A 200 -13.60 -0.66 2.04
C PHE A 200 -14.30 0.63 2.52
N GLY A 201 -13.60 1.77 2.43
CA GLY A 201 -13.87 2.93 3.27
C GLY A 201 -14.41 4.17 2.57
N LYS A 202 -14.34 4.31 1.24
CA LYS A 202 -14.69 5.61 0.64
C LYS A 202 -16.18 5.94 0.80
N VAL A 203 -17.06 4.92 0.74
CA VAL A 203 -18.51 5.11 0.87
C VAL A 203 -19.00 4.97 2.32
N SER A 204 -18.26 4.30 3.22
CA SER A 204 -18.74 4.00 4.58
C SER A 204 -17.99 4.75 5.69
N VAL A 205 -16.67 4.54 5.81
CA VAL A 205 -15.80 5.13 6.86
C VAL A 205 -15.46 6.60 6.61
N PHE A 206 -15.30 6.98 5.34
CA PHE A 206 -14.96 8.34 4.91
C PHE A 206 -16.14 9.08 4.29
N SER A 207 -17.37 8.58 4.45
CA SER A 207 -18.58 9.24 3.95
C SER A 207 -18.72 10.69 4.43
N ASP A 208 -18.17 11.02 5.61
CA ASP A 208 -18.18 12.38 6.15
C ASP A 208 -17.02 13.25 5.62
N LEU A 209 -16.01 12.64 5.01
CA LEU A 209 -14.76 13.23 4.47
C LEU A 209 -14.89 13.50 2.96
N ASN A 210 -15.73 14.45 2.60
CA ASN A 210 -16.04 14.80 1.21
C ASN A 210 -14.82 15.30 0.38
N ASN A 211 -13.69 15.59 1.02
CA ASN A 211 -12.50 16.17 0.39
C ASN A 211 -11.39 15.14 0.13
N LEU A 212 -11.59 13.86 0.45
CA LEU A 212 -10.57 12.82 0.30
C LEU A 212 -10.39 12.42 -1.17
N MET A 213 -9.27 12.82 -1.77
CA MET A 213 -8.93 12.53 -3.16
C MET A 213 -8.30 11.14 -3.27
N ASP A 214 -9.02 10.21 -3.89
CA ASP A 214 -8.47 8.90 -4.25
C ASP A 214 -7.55 9.06 -5.48
N ILE A 215 -6.26 8.88 -5.25
CA ILE A 215 -5.23 8.99 -6.30
C ILE A 215 -4.87 7.65 -6.92
N SER A 216 -5.47 6.55 -6.46
CA SER A 216 -5.05 5.19 -6.80
C SER A 216 -5.11 4.90 -8.29
N MET A 217 -6.14 5.41 -8.98
CA MET A 217 -6.34 5.18 -10.42
C MET A 217 -6.02 6.40 -11.29
N LEU A 218 -5.52 7.48 -10.71
CA LEU A 218 -5.23 8.67 -11.48
C LEU A 218 -3.94 8.48 -12.28
N ARG A 219 -4.03 8.70 -13.60
CA ARG A 219 -2.90 8.61 -14.53
C ARG A 219 -1.63 9.32 -14.05
N LYS A 220 -1.76 10.51 -13.47
CA LYS A 220 -0.61 11.31 -12.96
C LYS A 220 0.12 10.67 -11.78
N TYR A 221 -0.47 9.69 -11.11
CA TYR A 221 0.09 8.96 -9.97
C TYR A 221 0.22 7.46 -10.25
N HIS A 222 0.14 7.03 -11.53
CA HIS A 222 0.28 5.62 -11.92
C HIS A 222 1.56 4.98 -11.34
N ASN A 223 2.70 5.65 -11.54
CA ASN A 223 4.03 5.13 -11.14
C ASN A 223 4.49 5.59 -9.75
N ILE A 224 3.60 6.11 -8.90
CA ILE A 224 3.96 6.63 -7.57
C ILE A 224 4.53 5.53 -6.64
N CYS A 225 4.10 4.30 -6.87
CA CYS A 225 4.57 3.09 -6.21
C CYS A 225 4.85 2.02 -7.25
N GLY A 226 5.73 1.08 -6.93
CA GLY A 226 6.24 0.12 -7.92
C GLY A 226 7.47 0.62 -8.67
N ILE A 227 7.95 -0.19 -9.61
CA ILE A 227 9.14 0.11 -10.43
C ILE A 227 8.72 0.06 -11.90
N THR A 228 9.04 1.09 -12.68
CA THR A 228 8.86 1.07 -14.14
C THR A 228 10.01 0.33 -14.83
N GLU A 229 9.82 -0.13 -16.07
CA GLU A 229 10.90 -0.75 -16.85
C GLU A 229 12.10 0.20 -17.00
N GLU A 230 11.86 1.49 -17.25
CA GLU A 230 12.90 2.51 -17.35
C GLU A 230 13.71 2.63 -16.03
N GLU A 231 13.02 2.76 -14.90
CA GLU A 231 13.68 2.85 -13.58
C GLU A 231 14.46 1.59 -13.24
N LEU A 232 13.92 0.41 -13.59
CA LEU A 232 14.57 -0.88 -13.39
C LEU A 232 15.89 -0.95 -14.14
N LEU A 233 15.86 -0.65 -15.45
CA LEU A 233 17.03 -0.70 -16.31
C LEU A 233 18.07 0.36 -15.93
N ALA A 234 17.64 1.58 -15.58
CA ALA A 234 18.54 2.66 -15.20
C ALA A 234 19.22 2.40 -13.84
N THR A 235 18.49 1.85 -12.87
CA THR A 235 18.98 1.71 -11.49
C THR A 235 19.74 0.39 -11.27
N PHE A 236 19.31 -0.69 -11.91
CA PHE A 236 19.82 -2.04 -11.65
C PHE A 236 20.58 -2.66 -12.83
N ASP A 237 20.99 -1.86 -13.82
CA ASP A 237 21.77 -2.26 -15.00
C ASP A 237 22.80 -3.38 -14.73
N LYS A 238 23.75 -3.12 -13.81
CA LYS A 238 24.79 -4.10 -13.44
C LYS A 238 24.25 -5.35 -12.76
N LYS A 239 23.17 -5.22 -11.97
CA LYS A 239 22.55 -6.35 -11.28
C LYS A 239 21.79 -7.25 -12.25
N ILE A 240 21.25 -6.68 -13.32
CA ILE A 240 20.63 -7.44 -14.42
C ILE A 240 21.70 -8.23 -15.18
N ASP A 241 22.86 -7.64 -15.45
CA ASP A 241 23.98 -8.36 -16.06
C ASP A 241 24.50 -9.51 -15.17
N GLU A 242 24.61 -9.29 -13.86
CA GLU A 242 24.96 -10.33 -12.88
C GLU A 242 23.92 -11.46 -12.88
N LEU A 243 22.62 -11.13 -12.83
CA LEU A 243 21.53 -12.10 -12.87
C LEU A 243 21.52 -12.92 -14.18
N ALA A 244 21.78 -12.28 -15.32
CA ALA A 244 21.86 -12.94 -16.61
C ALA A 244 23.02 -13.96 -16.66
N ALA A 245 24.19 -13.55 -16.14
CA ALA A 245 25.36 -14.42 -16.03
C ALA A 245 25.10 -15.61 -15.10
N ASP A 246 24.50 -15.38 -13.93
CA ASP A 246 24.18 -16.44 -12.95
C ASP A 246 23.20 -17.49 -13.52
N ASN A 247 22.34 -17.08 -14.45
CA ASN A 247 21.34 -17.95 -15.09
C ASN A 247 21.77 -18.49 -16.46
N ASN A 248 22.98 -18.17 -16.94
CA ASN A 248 23.49 -18.55 -18.26
C ASN A 248 22.56 -18.14 -19.43
N ILE A 249 21.99 -16.93 -19.34
CA ILE A 249 21.12 -16.36 -20.37
C ILE A 249 21.67 -15.02 -20.87
N THR A 250 21.22 -14.58 -22.03
CA THR A 250 21.53 -13.24 -22.52
C THR A 250 20.84 -12.17 -21.67
N ARG A 251 21.37 -10.95 -21.72
CA ARG A 251 20.77 -9.80 -21.04
C ARG A 251 19.32 -9.56 -21.49
N ASP A 252 19.05 -9.66 -22.79
CA ASP A 252 17.72 -9.45 -23.36
C ASP A 252 16.73 -10.54 -22.88
N GLU A 253 17.16 -11.80 -22.82
CA GLU A 253 16.36 -12.88 -22.24
C GLU A 253 16.10 -12.67 -20.73
N CYS A 254 17.08 -12.15 -19.99
CA CYS A 254 16.93 -11.82 -18.58
C CYS A 254 15.88 -10.72 -18.37
N ILE A 255 15.92 -9.65 -19.16
CA ILE A 255 14.95 -8.55 -19.11
C ILE A 255 13.55 -9.07 -19.47
N ALA A 256 13.44 -9.86 -20.56
CA ALA A 256 12.17 -10.48 -20.95
C ALA A 256 11.60 -11.39 -19.85
N LYS A 257 12.46 -12.14 -19.16
CA LYS A 257 12.05 -13.02 -18.06
C LYS A 257 11.63 -12.24 -16.81
N LEU A 258 12.34 -11.15 -16.46
CA LEU A 258 11.93 -10.23 -15.40
C LEU A 258 10.56 -9.63 -15.69
N LYS A 259 10.33 -9.19 -16.94
CA LYS A 259 9.05 -8.63 -17.39
C LYS A 259 7.93 -9.65 -17.25
N ASN A 260 8.10 -10.84 -17.81
CA ASN A 260 7.10 -11.89 -17.77
C ASN A 260 6.76 -12.35 -16.34
N MET A 261 7.76 -12.37 -15.44
CA MET A 261 7.58 -12.82 -14.07
C MET A 261 7.02 -11.77 -13.12
N TYR A 262 7.37 -10.49 -13.28
CA TYR A 262 7.17 -9.49 -12.21
C TYR A 262 6.54 -8.16 -12.66
N ASP A 263 6.42 -7.92 -13.97
CA ASP A 263 5.73 -6.75 -14.53
C ASP A 263 4.21 -6.97 -14.63
N GLY A 264 3.48 -6.03 -15.23
CA GLY A 264 2.14 -6.24 -15.75
C GLY A 264 1.03 -5.65 -14.88
N TYR A 265 1.37 -4.94 -13.81
CA TYR A 265 0.39 -4.22 -13.00
C TYR A 265 0.01 -2.88 -13.63
N HIS A 266 -1.27 -2.70 -13.89
CA HIS A 266 -1.88 -1.49 -14.46
C HIS A 266 -2.89 -0.94 -13.45
N PHE A 267 -2.60 0.25 -12.93
CA PHE A 267 -3.45 0.93 -11.94
C PHE A 267 -4.38 1.98 -12.55
N ASN A 268 -4.26 2.25 -13.86
CA ASN A 268 -5.14 3.13 -14.61
C ASN A 268 -5.55 2.44 -15.91
N GLU A 269 -6.79 2.65 -16.33
CA GLU A 269 -7.41 2.07 -17.52
C GLU A 269 -6.73 2.45 -18.84
N TYR A 270 -6.00 3.57 -18.87
CA TYR A 270 -5.22 4.01 -20.04
C TYR A 270 -3.70 3.79 -19.86
N ALA A 271 -3.28 3.08 -18.82
CA ALA A 271 -1.88 2.74 -18.63
C ALA A 271 -1.42 1.77 -19.71
N LYS A 272 -0.41 2.17 -20.49
CA LYS A 272 0.23 1.30 -21.49
C LYS A 272 1.44 0.56 -20.93
N GLU A 273 2.03 1.10 -19.88
CA GLU A 273 3.21 0.57 -19.23
C GLU A 273 2.80 -0.18 -17.97
N GLY A 274 3.28 -1.41 -17.87
CA GLY A 274 3.21 -2.21 -16.67
C GLY A 274 4.14 -1.65 -15.58
N ILE A 275 3.78 -1.95 -14.35
CA ILE A 275 4.58 -1.65 -13.18
C ILE A 275 5.07 -2.96 -12.58
N TYR A 276 6.36 -3.04 -12.29
CA TYR A 276 6.96 -4.18 -11.63
C TYR A 276 6.68 -4.17 -10.13
N ASN A 277 6.47 -5.36 -9.57
CA ASN A 277 6.46 -5.57 -8.13
C ASN A 277 7.86 -5.35 -7.53
N PRO A 278 8.09 -4.31 -6.68
CA PRO A 278 9.41 -4.03 -6.14
C PRO A 278 10.00 -5.19 -5.34
N PHE A 279 9.16 -5.87 -4.55
CA PHE A 279 9.64 -6.94 -3.68
C PHE A 279 10.16 -8.13 -4.48
N SER A 280 9.41 -8.58 -5.49
CA SER A 280 9.85 -9.71 -6.31
C SER A 280 11.10 -9.39 -7.12
N VAL A 281 11.16 -8.20 -7.72
CA VAL A 281 12.34 -7.76 -8.49
C VAL A 281 13.58 -7.66 -7.60
N LEU A 282 13.48 -6.99 -6.45
CA LEU A 282 14.63 -6.81 -5.56
C LEU A 282 15.15 -8.15 -5.01
N ASN A 283 14.26 -9.08 -4.65
CA ASN A 283 14.68 -10.41 -4.20
C ASN A 283 15.33 -11.22 -5.31
N THR A 284 14.80 -11.15 -6.53
CA THR A 284 15.39 -11.82 -7.71
C THR A 284 16.81 -11.31 -7.97
N LEU A 285 17.00 -9.99 -7.96
CA LEU A 285 18.31 -9.37 -8.17
C LEU A 285 19.29 -9.64 -7.01
N ASN A 286 18.79 -9.91 -5.80
CA ASN A 286 19.60 -10.24 -4.65
C ASN A 286 20.04 -11.71 -4.63
N ASN A 287 19.11 -12.61 -4.92
CA ASN A 287 19.32 -14.05 -4.78
C ASN A 287 19.88 -14.70 -6.06
N GLY A 288 19.77 -14.02 -7.21
CA GLY A 288 20.27 -14.51 -8.49
C GLY A 288 19.34 -15.51 -9.18
N ASP A 289 18.08 -15.64 -8.74
CA ASP A 289 17.15 -16.63 -9.28
C ASP A 289 15.69 -16.16 -9.34
N PHE A 290 14.98 -16.67 -10.33
CA PHE A 290 13.58 -16.33 -10.62
C PHE A 290 12.65 -17.22 -9.80
N ARG A 291 12.00 -16.66 -8.77
CA ARG A 291 11.02 -17.35 -7.90
C ARG A 291 9.78 -16.50 -7.62
N SER A 292 8.79 -17.11 -6.98
CA SER A 292 7.55 -16.46 -6.54
C SER A 292 7.70 -15.80 -5.16
N TYR A 293 8.50 -14.75 -5.08
CA TYR A 293 8.80 -14.06 -3.82
C TYR A 293 7.60 -13.36 -3.18
N TRP A 294 6.82 -12.61 -3.95
CA TRP A 294 5.67 -11.86 -3.45
C TRP A 294 4.47 -12.77 -3.22
N PHE A 295 4.21 -13.76 -4.08
CA PHE A 295 3.06 -14.62 -3.87
C PHE A 295 3.19 -15.47 -2.59
N GLU A 296 4.36 -16.03 -2.31
CA GLU A 296 4.60 -16.89 -1.15
C GLU A 296 4.47 -16.15 0.19
N THR A 297 4.81 -14.86 0.21
CA THR A 297 4.96 -14.09 1.46
C THR A 297 4.01 -12.89 1.56
N GLY A 298 3.37 -12.51 0.45
CA GLY A 298 2.43 -11.40 0.36
C GLY A 298 0.97 -11.82 0.47
N THR A 299 0.67 -13.12 0.36
CA THR A 299 -0.71 -13.66 0.34
C THR A 299 -1.41 -13.58 1.68
N PRO A 300 -2.41 -12.68 1.83
CA PRO A 300 -3.11 -12.55 3.09
C PRO A 300 -3.97 -13.79 3.36
N SER A 301 -4.01 -14.22 4.62
CA SER A 301 -4.87 -15.32 5.08
C SER A 301 -6.35 -15.09 4.75
N TYR A 302 -6.82 -13.84 4.81
CA TYR A 302 -8.19 -13.48 4.47
C TYR A 302 -8.52 -13.80 3.01
N LEU A 303 -7.57 -13.62 2.07
CA LEU A 303 -7.83 -13.88 0.65
C LEU A 303 -8.01 -15.37 0.41
N VAL A 304 -7.21 -16.20 1.08
CA VAL A 304 -7.34 -17.66 1.03
C VAL A 304 -8.71 -18.10 1.57
N GLU A 305 -9.15 -17.51 2.68
CA GLU A 305 -10.46 -17.76 3.27
C GLU A 305 -11.61 -17.31 2.36
N LEU A 306 -11.47 -16.16 1.72
CA LEU A 306 -12.45 -15.61 0.79
C LEU A 306 -12.57 -16.49 -0.46
N LEU A 307 -11.45 -16.89 -1.05
CA LEU A 307 -11.43 -17.85 -2.16
C LEU A 307 -12.07 -19.19 -1.74
N ARG A 308 -11.83 -19.65 -0.51
CA ARG A 308 -12.42 -20.88 0.05
C ARG A 308 -13.95 -20.84 0.04
N ARG A 309 -14.56 -19.75 0.51
CA ARG A 309 -16.02 -19.62 0.67
C ARG A 309 -16.79 -19.58 -0.65
N HIS A 310 -16.22 -18.96 -1.69
CA HIS A 310 -16.97 -18.65 -2.91
C HIS A 310 -16.76 -19.64 -4.08
N HIS A 311 -16.03 -20.75 -3.88
CA HIS A 311 -15.82 -21.80 -4.92
C HIS A 311 -15.45 -21.27 -6.33
N TYR A 312 -14.61 -20.25 -6.43
CA TYR A 312 -14.29 -19.60 -7.70
C TYR A 312 -13.42 -20.43 -8.65
N ASN A 313 -13.72 -20.35 -9.95
CA ASN A 313 -12.95 -20.95 -11.05
C ASN A 313 -11.86 -19.99 -11.54
N LEU A 314 -10.61 -20.46 -11.63
CA LEU A 314 -9.46 -19.67 -12.09
C LEU A 314 -9.61 -19.14 -13.52
N GLU A 315 -10.24 -19.91 -14.42
CA GLU A 315 -10.44 -19.48 -15.81
C GLU A 315 -11.40 -18.30 -15.92
N GLN A 316 -12.37 -18.20 -15.00
CA GLN A 316 -13.28 -17.07 -14.94
C GLN A 316 -12.61 -15.82 -14.35
N MET A 317 -11.61 -16.00 -13.48
CA MET A 317 -10.85 -14.89 -12.89
C MET A 317 -9.91 -14.21 -13.89
N SER A 318 -9.31 -14.97 -14.81
CA SER A 318 -8.32 -14.42 -15.75
C SER A 318 -8.91 -13.53 -16.84
N LYS A 319 -10.25 -13.48 -16.95
CA LYS A 319 -11.02 -12.66 -17.90
C LYS A 319 -12.25 -12.05 -17.25
N ALA A 320 -12.15 -11.67 -15.98
CA ALA A 320 -13.30 -11.10 -15.27
C ALA A 320 -13.64 -9.72 -15.85
N GLU A 321 -14.90 -9.50 -16.18
CA GLU A 321 -15.42 -8.21 -16.64
C GLU A 321 -16.19 -7.55 -15.49
N VAL A 322 -15.78 -6.33 -15.12
CA VAL A 322 -16.39 -5.59 -14.00
C VAL A 322 -16.59 -4.12 -14.35
N THR A 323 -17.59 -3.49 -13.73
CA THR A 323 -17.79 -2.05 -13.83
C THR A 323 -16.89 -1.30 -12.84
N SER A 324 -16.73 0.01 -13.06
CA SER A 324 -16.01 0.90 -12.13
C SER A 324 -16.56 0.84 -10.70
N ASP A 325 -17.88 0.73 -10.54
CA ASP A 325 -18.54 0.67 -9.22
C ASP A 325 -18.15 -0.59 -8.45
N VAL A 326 -18.14 -1.74 -9.13
CA VAL A 326 -17.73 -3.02 -8.53
C VAL A 326 -16.24 -2.95 -8.15
N LEU A 327 -15.39 -2.44 -9.04
CA LEU A 327 -13.95 -2.33 -8.80
C LEU A 327 -13.59 -1.40 -7.63
N ASN A 328 -14.40 -0.37 -7.39
CA ASN A 328 -14.17 0.63 -6.34
C ASN A 328 -14.93 0.37 -5.01
N CYS A 329 -15.88 -0.57 -4.98
CA CYS A 329 -16.67 -0.86 -3.79
C CYS A 329 -16.38 -2.28 -3.28
N ILE A 330 -15.84 -2.38 -2.07
CA ILE A 330 -15.91 -3.62 -1.30
C ILE A 330 -17.00 -3.45 -0.26
N ASP A 331 -18.21 -3.85 -0.63
CA ASP A 331 -19.31 -3.93 0.35
C ASP A 331 -19.16 -5.22 1.17
N ALA A 332 -19.43 -5.14 2.47
CA ALA A 332 -19.46 -6.29 3.37
C ALA A 332 -20.56 -7.29 2.98
N GLU A 333 -21.52 -6.86 2.16
CA GLU A 333 -22.61 -7.67 1.60
C GLU A 333 -22.32 -8.18 0.17
N SER A 334 -21.26 -7.68 -0.48
CA SER A 334 -20.89 -8.16 -1.82
C SER A 334 -20.26 -9.54 -1.71
N ASN A 335 -20.93 -10.54 -2.30
CA ASN A 335 -20.39 -11.89 -2.49
C ASN A 335 -19.34 -11.94 -3.60
N ASP A 336 -18.99 -10.81 -4.23
CA ASP A 336 -18.01 -10.77 -5.31
C ASP A 336 -16.58 -10.61 -4.75
N PRO A 337 -15.72 -11.62 -4.90
CA PRO A 337 -14.32 -11.55 -4.48
C PRO A 337 -13.46 -10.67 -5.39
N ILE A 338 -13.90 -10.39 -6.62
CA ILE A 338 -13.08 -9.77 -7.67
C ILE A 338 -12.51 -8.41 -7.25
N PRO A 339 -13.29 -7.48 -6.64
CA PRO A 339 -12.74 -6.19 -6.19
C PRO A 339 -11.62 -6.36 -5.17
N VAL A 340 -11.78 -7.30 -4.24
CA VAL A 340 -10.78 -7.59 -3.21
C VAL A 340 -9.52 -8.19 -3.84
N ILE A 341 -9.68 -9.13 -4.77
CA ILE A 341 -8.58 -9.78 -5.49
C ILE A 341 -7.79 -8.75 -6.33
N TYR A 342 -8.49 -7.88 -7.06
CA TYR A 342 -7.88 -6.81 -7.84
C TYR A 342 -7.12 -5.83 -6.93
N GLN A 343 -7.76 -5.29 -5.89
CA GLN A 343 -7.13 -4.30 -5.02
C GLN A 343 -5.95 -4.88 -4.22
N SER A 344 -5.97 -6.19 -3.94
CA SER A 344 -4.84 -6.89 -3.34
C SER A 344 -3.71 -7.25 -4.32
N GLY A 345 -3.87 -6.94 -5.62
CA GLY A 345 -2.82 -7.07 -6.65
C GLY A 345 -2.76 -8.42 -7.33
N TYR A 346 -3.78 -9.25 -7.16
CA TYR A 346 -3.81 -10.55 -7.83
C TYR A 346 -4.48 -10.50 -9.20
N LEU A 347 -5.28 -9.47 -9.44
CA LEU A 347 -5.74 -9.11 -10.76
C LEU A 347 -5.28 -7.70 -11.08
N THR A 348 -5.15 -7.42 -12.37
CA THR A 348 -4.83 -6.11 -12.93
C THR A 348 -5.80 -5.81 -14.07
N ILE A 349 -5.90 -4.54 -14.44
CA ILE A 349 -6.55 -4.12 -15.69
C ILE A 349 -5.75 -4.68 -16.87
N LYS A 350 -6.44 -5.32 -17.81
CA LYS A 350 -5.90 -5.82 -19.08
C LYS A 350 -6.49 -5.09 -20.28
N ASP A 351 -7.75 -4.67 -20.17
CA ASP A 351 -8.42 -3.87 -21.18
C ASP A 351 -9.51 -3.00 -20.54
N TYR A 352 -9.96 -1.97 -21.25
CA TYR A 352 -11.05 -1.09 -20.84
C TYR A 352 -11.89 -0.66 -22.03
N ASP A 353 -13.19 -0.93 -21.96
CA ASP A 353 -14.17 -0.46 -22.93
C ASP A 353 -14.79 0.86 -22.44
N PRO A 354 -14.48 2.01 -23.09
CA PRO A 354 -15.02 3.30 -22.69
C PRO A 354 -16.49 3.51 -23.07
N GLU A 355 -17.06 2.72 -23.98
CA GLU A 355 -18.48 2.84 -24.37
C GLU A 355 -19.40 2.24 -23.31
N TYR A 356 -18.99 1.11 -22.72
CA TYR A 356 -19.76 0.41 -21.68
C TYR A 356 -19.21 0.60 -20.26
N GLU A 357 -18.08 1.30 -20.10
CA GLU A 357 -17.37 1.49 -18.83
C GLU A 357 -17.00 0.15 -18.14
N ILE A 358 -16.64 -0.84 -18.95
CA ILE A 358 -16.30 -2.20 -18.51
C ILE A 358 -14.78 -2.39 -18.50
N TYR A 359 -14.29 -2.92 -17.39
CA TYR A 359 -12.90 -3.28 -17.19
C TYR A 359 -12.74 -4.79 -17.39
N THR A 360 -11.80 -5.19 -18.25
CA THR A 360 -11.36 -6.58 -18.33
C THR A 360 -10.15 -6.78 -17.42
N LEU A 361 -10.28 -7.70 -16.48
CA LEU A 361 -9.26 -8.03 -15.50
C LEU A 361 -8.60 -9.38 -15.81
N GLY A 362 -7.32 -9.51 -15.46
CA GLY A 362 -6.58 -10.76 -15.54
C GLY A 362 -5.35 -10.77 -14.64
N PHE A 363 -4.60 -11.87 -14.61
CA PHE A 363 -3.37 -11.96 -13.80
C PHE A 363 -2.29 -10.99 -14.30
N PRO A 364 -1.56 -10.29 -13.42
CA PRO A 364 -0.53 -9.34 -13.85
C PRO A 364 0.61 -10.05 -14.57
N ASN A 365 1.09 -11.17 -14.04
CA ASN A 365 2.28 -11.89 -14.50
C ASN A 365 2.24 -13.39 -14.13
N GLU A 366 3.27 -14.10 -14.59
CA GLU A 366 3.44 -15.53 -14.33
C GLU A 366 3.62 -15.86 -12.83
N GLU A 367 4.22 -14.97 -12.02
CA GLU A 367 4.36 -15.22 -10.57
C GLU A 367 2.98 -15.43 -9.93
N VAL A 368 2.05 -14.52 -10.22
CA VAL A 368 0.71 -14.56 -9.66
C VAL A 368 -0.11 -15.72 -10.24
N GLU A 369 -0.05 -15.90 -11.56
CA GLU A 369 -0.78 -16.98 -12.25
C GLU A 369 -0.36 -18.37 -11.73
N LYS A 370 0.96 -18.62 -11.62
CA LYS A 370 1.48 -19.88 -11.05
C LYS A 370 1.09 -20.04 -9.59
N GLY A 371 1.11 -18.96 -8.81
CA GLY A 371 0.67 -18.98 -7.42
C GLY A 371 -0.77 -19.45 -7.27
N PHE A 372 -1.69 -18.93 -8.09
CA PHE A 372 -3.09 -19.37 -8.09
C PHE A 372 -3.26 -20.80 -8.61
N ALA A 373 -2.52 -21.19 -9.64
CA ALA A 373 -2.53 -22.56 -10.15
C ALA A 373 -2.08 -23.57 -9.08
N LEU A 374 -1.09 -23.22 -8.26
CA LEU A 374 -0.72 -24.03 -7.10
C LEU A 374 -1.88 -24.10 -6.10
N LEU A 375 -2.43 -22.95 -5.68
CA LEU A 375 -3.55 -22.91 -4.71
C LEU A 375 -4.74 -23.77 -5.16
N SER A 376 -5.08 -23.80 -6.45
CA SER A 376 -6.18 -24.64 -6.96
C SER A 376 -5.85 -26.13 -6.92
N GLN A 377 -4.61 -26.53 -7.21
CA GLN A 377 -4.16 -27.92 -7.04
C GLN A 377 -4.21 -28.37 -5.58
N TRP A 378 -3.82 -27.50 -4.65
CA TRP A 378 -3.96 -27.78 -3.21
C TRP A 378 -5.42 -28.05 -2.83
N ARG A 379 -6.39 -27.31 -3.39
CA ARG A 379 -7.84 -27.54 -3.15
C ARG A 379 -8.32 -28.92 -3.57
N VAL A 380 -7.75 -29.53 -4.62
CA VAL A 380 -8.10 -30.90 -5.05
C VAL A 380 -7.66 -31.96 -4.03
N ASN A 381 -6.56 -31.71 -3.31
CA ASN A 381 -6.02 -32.64 -2.29
C ASN A 381 -6.57 -32.41 -0.87
N PHE A 382 -7.34 -31.33 -0.62
CA PHE A 382 -7.86 -30.99 0.70
C PHE A 382 -9.06 -31.83 1.16
N SER A 383 -9.53 -32.80 0.37
CA SER A 383 -10.49 -33.80 0.85
C SER A 383 -9.88 -34.79 1.86
N ASN A 384 -8.55 -34.83 2.04
CA ASN A 384 -7.90 -35.86 2.86
C ASN A 384 -6.71 -35.45 3.75
N ALA A 385 -6.37 -34.16 3.97
CA ALA A 385 -5.31 -33.83 4.93
C ALA A 385 -5.40 -32.42 5.53
N THR A 386 -5.85 -32.36 6.78
CA THR A 386 -5.60 -31.25 7.72
C THR A 386 -4.12 -31.28 8.11
N ARG A 387 -3.41 -30.15 7.94
CA ARG A 387 -2.00 -29.82 8.32
C ARG A 387 -1.03 -29.62 7.15
N THR A 388 -1.10 -28.48 6.46
CA THR A 388 0.11 -27.92 5.79
C THR A 388 0.05 -26.40 5.56
N ILE A 389 -1.07 -25.71 5.79
CA ILE A 389 -1.11 -24.23 5.72
C ILE A 389 -0.38 -23.60 6.93
N GLU A 390 -0.33 -24.31 8.07
CA GLU A 390 0.40 -23.85 9.26
C GLU A 390 1.91 -23.68 9.05
N LYS A 391 2.51 -24.28 8.02
CA LYS A 391 3.95 -24.19 7.79
C LYS A 391 4.41 -22.92 7.07
N TYR A 392 3.49 -22.16 6.47
CA TYR A 392 3.81 -20.90 5.76
C TYR A 392 2.99 -19.70 6.24
N VAL A 393 2.01 -19.89 7.14
CA VAL A 393 1.18 -18.82 7.71
C VAL A 393 1.50 -18.54 9.19
N ILE A 394 2.37 -19.33 9.85
CA ILE A 394 2.68 -19.18 11.29
C ILE A 394 4.06 -18.56 11.57
N GLU A 395 4.81 -18.12 10.56
CA GLU A 395 6.01 -17.28 10.79
C GLU A 395 5.74 -15.78 10.59
N GLU A 396 4.62 -15.28 11.12
CA GLU A 396 4.49 -13.87 11.53
C GLU A 396 4.01 -13.85 12.98
N ALA A 397 4.99 -13.83 13.90
CA ALA A 397 4.85 -13.45 15.30
C ALA A 397 5.73 -12.23 15.57
#